data_AF-A0A534K3F1-F1
#
_entry.id   AF-A0A534K3F1-F1
#
_cell.length_a   1.000
_cell.length_b   1.000
_cell.length_c   1.000
_cell.angle_alpha   90.00
_cell.angle_beta   90.00
_cell.angle_gamma   90.00
#
_symmetry.space_group_name_H-M   'P 1'
#
loop_
_entity.id
_entity.type
_entity.pdbx_description
1 polymer ?
#
loop_
_entity_poly.entity_id
_entity_poly.type
_entity_poly.pdbx_seq_one_letter_code
_entity_poly.pdbx_strand_id
1 'polypeptide(L)'
;MSTLSFHFHGYQPGDIVRWSEPDPLRPQTFEERHSPVVHRIGPERMEGRNWTDAVLHAYGRMGSVVERASGSASVDIEPQTLSWLLKRDSSAFHEIVTAYNRGTVGFVMTPPFHPILPHLHRQEREALFDMMIDFYAPLIPHAEDRSIGLWLPEAAYSRETIDSFRESVREASLEQESLAESLRGTYLIVDARQFIRPPEPGRAWVHVESTNGLLAIARDHSLSGEFAFGSTTASEFGASVQSRGSGSFLVASDLESLLANPNQVERFEAIVRALRERGVRITQPVPAGDGPTSALVDYSSWSDYDGMLSSGVPSDTRWTGLRRSDGLVVSRTHRDRPLSQLWKHGFTLATERVETAVRRRAFHLLRSAGVTRRTQVLRRLAVAYGRHWFREHYRAQGFPTKATDIATSAEEILGGKVDIEAAGFLARGYVLMLMGTRSDPRFWDNPDTRVTFQNVVLLAQALRDLAEASLRLNDASSAAALRRLLQATFLEFSEWLARGEFAALQSTPAWETTDAAWYSSLESEVPTMSPLDVMKRAAMFALAPDGEWPGGDPVPSVEGTVADTGHIVGEAHGEWANPRWCEHRIR
;
A
#
# COMPACT_ATOMS: atom_id res chain seq x y z
N MET A 1 -22.28 -27.66 11.48
CA MET A 1 -22.48 -27.05 10.14
C MET A 1 -21.32 -26.11 9.90
N SER A 2 -20.61 -26.22 8.78
CA SER A 2 -19.45 -25.38 8.49
C SER A 2 -19.84 -24.19 7.61
N THR A 3 -19.28 -23.02 7.90
CA THR A 3 -19.38 -21.81 7.10
C THR A 3 -17.99 -21.42 6.63
N LEU A 4 -17.82 -21.10 5.35
CA LEU A 4 -16.58 -20.59 4.79
C LEU A 4 -16.85 -19.26 4.08
N SER A 5 -15.95 -18.30 4.32
CA SER A 5 -15.91 -17.02 3.63
C SER A 5 -14.60 -16.84 2.89
N PHE A 6 -14.65 -16.09 1.80
CA PHE A 6 -13.46 -15.61 1.09
C PHE A 6 -13.29 -14.11 1.29
N HIS A 7 -12.05 -13.65 1.26
CA HIS A 7 -11.70 -12.25 1.15
C HIS A 7 -10.57 -12.08 0.13
N PHE A 8 -10.68 -11.05 -0.72
CA PHE A 8 -9.67 -10.72 -1.70
C PHE A 8 -9.22 -9.26 -1.58
N HIS A 9 -7.91 -9.06 -1.42
CA HIS A 9 -7.29 -7.75 -1.35
C HIS A 9 -6.74 -7.34 -2.72
N GLY A 10 -7.29 -6.31 -3.36
CA GLY A 10 -6.84 -5.82 -4.66
C GLY A 10 -5.94 -4.58 -4.56
N TYR A 11 -4.71 -4.68 -5.06
CA TYR A 11 -3.76 -3.58 -5.00
C TYR A 11 -2.73 -3.65 -6.12
N GLN A 12 -2.48 -2.50 -6.77
CA GLN A 12 -1.36 -2.30 -7.68
C GLN A 12 -0.55 -1.07 -7.28
N PRO A 13 0.79 -1.17 -7.13
CA PRO A 13 1.62 -0.02 -6.77
C PRO A 13 1.67 1.05 -7.87
N GLY A 14 1.38 0.68 -9.12
CA GLY A 14 1.57 1.55 -10.28
C GLY A 14 2.93 1.35 -10.93
N ASP A 15 3.19 2.15 -11.96
CA ASP A 15 4.43 2.13 -12.74
C ASP A 15 5.01 3.54 -12.93
N ILE A 16 4.86 4.42 -11.95
CA ILE A 16 5.30 5.82 -12.04
C ILE A 16 6.82 5.90 -12.07
N VAL A 17 7.39 6.49 -13.12
CA VAL A 17 8.85 6.71 -13.24
C VAL A 17 9.24 8.18 -13.14
N ARG A 18 8.35 9.12 -13.46
CA ARG A 18 8.60 10.56 -13.33
C ARG A 18 7.31 11.35 -13.20
N TRP A 19 7.31 12.39 -12.37
CA TRP A 19 6.20 13.34 -12.30
C TRP A 19 6.33 14.40 -13.40
N SER A 20 5.30 14.60 -14.23
CA SER A 20 5.40 15.47 -15.41
C SER A 20 4.59 16.76 -15.33
N GLU A 21 3.51 16.81 -14.54
CA GLU A 21 2.73 18.06 -14.36
C GLU A 21 3.36 18.92 -13.25
N PRO A 22 3.97 20.09 -13.57
CA PRO A 22 4.58 20.94 -12.56
C PRO A 22 3.57 21.69 -11.68
N ASP A 23 2.39 22.04 -12.20
CA ASP A 23 1.38 22.83 -11.49
C ASP A 23 0.53 21.94 -10.58
N PRO A 24 0.58 22.11 -9.24
CA PRO A 24 -0.15 21.26 -8.30
C PRO A 24 -1.67 21.46 -8.38
N LEU A 25 -2.14 22.57 -8.95
CA LEU A 25 -3.57 22.90 -9.08
C LEU A 25 -4.20 22.23 -10.30
N ARG A 26 -3.40 21.70 -11.23
CA ARG A 26 -3.90 21.04 -12.45
C ARG A 26 -4.18 19.55 -12.27
N PRO A 27 -4.97 18.95 -13.19
CA PRO A 27 -4.84 17.53 -13.52
C PRO A 27 -3.41 17.00 -13.44
N GLN A 28 -3.10 16.16 -12.47
CA GLN A 28 -1.75 15.62 -12.36
C GLN A 28 -1.52 14.54 -13.44
N THR A 29 -0.38 14.63 -14.11
CA THR A 29 0.11 13.65 -15.08
C THR A 29 1.51 13.19 -14.69
N PHE A 30 1.85 11.98 -15.10
CA PHE A 30 3.13 11.36 -14.82
C PHE A 30 3.51 10.42 -15.96
N GLU A 31 4.82 10.20 -16.10
CA GLU A 31 5.39 9.20 -16.98
C GLU A 31 5.30 7.83 -16.30
N GLU A 32 4.78 6.84 -17.05
CA GLU A 32 4.76 5.46 -16.63
C GLU A 32 5.88 4.66 -17.28
N ARG A 33 6.32 3.61 -16.59
CA ARG A 33 7.25 2.63 -17.14
C ARG A 33 6.70 2.06 -18.44
N HIS A 34 7.57 1.87 -19.42
CA HIS A 34 7.27 1.14 -20.63
C HIS A 34 8.09 -0.16 -20.65
N SER A 35 7.48 -1.22 -20.11
CA SER A 35 8.03 -2.55 -19.92
C SER A 35 6.99 -3.59 -20.34
N PRO A 36 6.79 -3.81 -21.65
CA PRO A 36 5.68 -4.61 -22.14
C PRO A 36 5.66 -6.02 -21.55
N VAL A 37 4.47 -6.46 -21.12
CA VAL A 37 4.25 -7.75 -20.46
C VAL A 37 2.89 -8.31 -20.84
N VAL A 38 2.76 -9.63 -20.85
CA VAL A 38 1.50 -10.34 -21.09
C VAL A 38 1.15 -11.23 -19.91
N HIS A 39 -0.08 -11.12 -19.43
CA HIS A 39 -0.71 -12.06 -18.50
C HIS A 39 -1.63 -13.03 -19.23
N ARG A 40 -1.72 -14.26 -18.75
CA ARG A 40 -2.65 -15.26 -19.29
C ARG A 40 -3.72 -15.62 -18.27
N ILE A 41 -4.98 -15.44 -18.66
CA ILE A 41 -6.16 -15.83 -17.89
C ILE A 41 -7.03 -16.67 -18.80
N GLY A 42 -7.21 -17.94 -18.45
CA GLY A 42 -7.76 -18.94 -19.36
C GLY A 42 -7.04 -18.94 -20.71
N PRO A 43 -7.79 -18.91 -21.84
CA PRO A 43 -7.20 -18.83 -23.18
C PRO A 43 -6.75 -17.40 -23.57
N GLU A 44 -7.05 -16.39 -22.76
CA GLU A 44 -6.89 -14.99 -23.13
C GLU A 44 -5.49 -14.46 -22.81
N ARG A 45 -4.98 -13.58 -23.67
CA ARG A 45 -3.73 -12.85 -23.51
C ARG A 45 -4.06 -11.41 -23.14
N MET A 46 -3.75 -11.01 -21.92
CA MET A 46 -3.89 -9.64 -21.43
C MET A 46 -2.56 -8.92 -21.62
N GLU A 47 -2.43 -8.18 -22.71
CA GLU A 47 -1.24 -7.40 -23.00
C GLU A 47 -1.31 -6.05 -22.29
N GLY A 48 -0.17 -5.59 -21.77
CA GLY A 48 -0.03 -4.28 -21.16
C GLY A 48 1.27 -3.60 -21.55
N ARG A 49 1.26 -2.27 -21.56
CA ARG A 49 2.49 -1.45 -21.76
C ARG A 49 3.46 -1.58 -20.59
N ASN A 50 2.94 -1.98 -19.43
CA ASN A 50 3.63 -2.31 -18.19
C ASN A 50 2.75 -3.27 -17.36
N TRP A 51 3.25 -3.65 -16.18
CA TRP A 51 2.57 -4.58 -15.28
C TRP A 51 1.19 -4.06 -14.83
N THR A 52 1.14 -2.80 -14.39
CA THR A 52 -0.11 -2.20 -13.90
C THR A 52 -1.20 -2.21 -14.98
N ASP A 53 -0.85 -1.89 -16.23
CA ASP A 53 -1.76 -1.93 -17.39
C ASP A 53 -2.32 -3.34 -17.62
N ALA A 54 -1.44 -4.36 -17.61
CA ALA A 54 -1.82 -5.75 -17.85
C ALA A 54 -2.70 -6.31 -16.73
N VAL A 55 -2.39 -6.01 -15.45
CA VAL A 55 -3.20 -6.44 -14.31
C VAL A 55 -4.55 -5.73 -14.28
N LEU A 56 -4.63 -4.43 -14.59
CA LEU A 56 -5.90 -3.73 -14.63
C LEU A 56 -6.80 -4.20 -15.79
N HIS A 57 -6.24 -4.61 -16.93
CA HIS A 57 -7.01 -5.33 -17.96
C HIS A 57 -7.54 -6.68 -17.45
N ALA A 58 -6.73 -7.41 -16.68
CA ALA A 58 -7.16 -8.65 -16.03
C ALA A 58 -8.28 -8.42 -15.00
N TYR A 59 -8.21 -7.31 -14.26
CA TYR A 59 -9.27 -6.87 -13.35
C TYR A 59 -10.61 -6.66 -14.05
N GLY A 60 -10.58 -6.34 -15.35
CA GLY A 60 -11.76 -6.28 -16.21
C GLY A 60 -12.64 -7.53 -16.21
N ARG A 61 -12.08 -8.69 -15.83
CA ARG A 61 -12.84 -9.94 -15.69
C ARG A 61 -13.44 -10.14 -14.30
N MET A 62 -12.99 -9.43 -13.28
CA MET A 62 -13.29 -9.74 -11.89
C MET A 62 -14.76 -9.58 -11.53
N GLY A 63 -15.46 -8.59 -12.11
CA GLY A 63 -16.91 -8.43 -11.92
C GLY A 63 -17.63 -9.75 -12.22
N SER A 64 -17.34 -10.33 -13.39
CA SER A 64 -17.90 -11.63 -13.78
C SER A 64 -17.45 -12.81 -12.89
N VAL A 65 -16.22 -12.79 -12.36
CA VAL A 65 -15.71 -13.86 -11.49
C VAL A 65 -16.41 -13.85 -10.13
N VAL A 66 -16.53 -12.66 -9.53
CA VAL A 66 -17.19 -12.47 -8.24
C VAL A 66 -18.70 -12.75 -8.37
N GLU A 67 -19.34 -12.38 -9.48
CA GLU A 67 -20.75 -12.68 -9.73
C GLU A 67 -21.03 -14.18 -9.85
N ARG A 68 -20.15 -14.97 -10.48
CA ARG A 68 -20.29 -16.44 -10.57
C ARG A 68 -20.33 -17.12 -9.20
N ALA A 69 -19.67 -16.53 -8.22
CA ALA A 69 -19.70 -16.95 -6.83
C ALA A 69 -20.39 -15.91 -5.94
N SER A 70 -21.48 -15.29 -6.43
CA SER A 70 -22.18 -14.22 -5.71
C SER A 70 -22.49 -14.58 -4.25
N GLY A 71 -22.20 -13.61 -3.38
CA GLY A 71 -22.38 -13.69 -1.93
C GLY A 71 -21.34 -14.55 -1.21
N SER A 72 -20.26 -15.01 -1.86
CA SER A 72 -19.24 -15.87 -1.25
C SER A 72 -18.04 -15.15 -0.64
N ALA A 73 -17.77 -13.93 -1.13
CA ALA A 73 -16.53 -13.22 -0.86
C ALA A 73 -16.78 -11.78 -0.44
N SER A 74 -15.83 -11.20 0.29
CA SER A 74 -15.65 -9.76 0.36
C SER A 74 -14.42 -9.32 -0.43
N VAL A 75 -14.41 -8.08 -0.89
CA VAL A 75 -13.30 -7.50 -1.65
C VAL A 75 -13.03 -6.09 -1.13
N ASP A 76 -11.75 -5.77 -0.92
CA ASP A 76 -11.29 -4.39 -0.95
C ASP A 76 -10.43 -4.16 -2.19
N ILE A 77 -10.46 -2.94 -2.72
CA ILE A 77 -9.55 -2.51 -3.78
C ILE A 77 -8.97 -1.18 -3.36
N GLU A 78 -7.66 -1.11 -3.23
CA GLU A 78 -6.94 0.09 -2.82
C GLU A 78 -7.36 1.33 -3.65
N PRO A 79 -7.62 2.49 -3.02
CA PRO A 79 -8.19 3.67 -3.68
C PRO A 79 -7.53 4.09 -5.01
N GLN A 80 -6.20 4.09 -5.08
CA GLN A 80 -5.48 4.44 -6.31
C GLN A 80 -5.66 3.37 -7.39
N THR A 81 -5.61 2.10 -7.01
CA THR A 81 -5.87 0.95 -7.87
C THR A 81 -7.28 1.03 -8.46
N LEU A 82 -8.30 1.28 -7.64
CA LEU A 82 -9.69 1.43 -8.09
C LEU A 82 -9.86 2.64 -9.02
N SER A 83 -9.20 3.77 -8.71
CA SER A 83 -9.22 4.96 -9.57
C SER A 83 -8.50 4.73 -10.90
N TRP A 84 -7.46 3.90 -10.95
CA TRP A 84 -6.79 3.54 -12.19
C TRP A 84 -7.59 2.53 -13.01
N LEU A 85 -8.34 1.64 -12.37
CA LEU A 85 -9.29 0.78 -13.05
C LEU A 85 -10.32 1.62 -13.79
N LEU A 86 -10.94 2.62 -13.13
CA LEU A 86 -11.89 3.54 -13.79
C LEU A 86 -11.32 4.19 -15.06
N LYS A 87 -10.05 4.59 -15.04
CA LYS A 87 -9.37 5.23 -16.17
C LYS A 87 -9.13 4.30 -17.36
N ARG A 88 -8.82 3.03 -17.09
CA ARG A 88 -8.40 2.05 -18.11
C ARG A 88 -9.56 1.16 -18.58
N ASP A 89 -10.43 0.77 -17.65
CA ASP A 89 -11.62 -0.03 -17.89
C ASP A 89 -12.76 0.47 -16.99
N SER A 90 -13.48 1.48 -17.49
CA SER A 90 -14.60 2.06 -16.77
C SER A 90 -15.76 1.06 -16.59
N SER A 91 -15.94 0.09 -17.49
CA SER A 91 -16.99 -0.92 -17.35
C SER A 91 -16.74 -1.78 -16.11
N ALA A 92 -15.52 -2.29 -15.97
CA ALA A 92 -15.11 -3.10 -14.83
C ALA A 92 -15.25 -2.37 -13.50
N PHE A 93 -14.89 -1.08 -13.46
CA PHE A 93 -15.12 -0.24 -12.29
C PHE A 93 -16.61 -0.19 -11.91
N HIS A 94 -17.51 0.07 -12.86
CA HIS A 94 -18.94 0.17 -12.59
C HIS A 94 -19.54 -1.19 -12.18
N GLU A 95 -19.03 -2.30 -12.70
CA GLU A 95 -19.44 -3.64 -12.29
C GLU A 95 -19.10 -3.89 -10.81
N ILE A 96 -17.88 -3.56 -10.38
CA ILE A 96 -17.44 -3.72 -8.99
C ILE A 96 -18.25 -2.82 -8.04
N VAL A 97 -18.41 -1.54 -8.38
CA VAL A 97 -19.24 -0.61 -7.60
C VAL A 97 -20.69 -1.11 -7.53
N THR A 98 -21.23 -1.62 -8.64
CA THR A 98 -22.57 -2.21 -8.67
C THR A 98 -22.67 -3.44 -7.76
N ALA A 99 -21.64 -4.28 -7.72
CA ALA A 99 -21.58 -5.44 -6.86
C ALA A 99 -21.58 -5.06 -5.37
N TYR A 100 -20.83 -4.01 -4.99
CA TYR A 100 -20.91 -3.43 -3.64
C TYR A 100 -22.31 -2.92 -3.33
N ASN A 101 -22.93 -2.16 -4.24
CA ASN A 101 -24.26 -1.59 -4.03
C ASN A 101 -25.35 -2.65 -3.91
N ARG A 102 -25.27 -3.75 -4.68
CA ARG A 102 -26.22 -4.88 -4.61
C ARG A 102 -25.94 -5.84 -3.46
N GLY A 103 -24.77 -5.78 -2.84
CA GLY A 103 -24.34 -6.72 -1.81
C GLY A 103 -24.08 -8.13 -2.31
N THR A 104 -23.77 -8.28 -3.59
CA THR A 104 -23.29 -9.54 -4.18
C THR A 104 -21.85 -9.84 -3.79
N VAL A 105 -21.13 -8.82 -3.30
CA VAL A 105 -19.80 -8.95 -2.68
C VAL A 105 -19.75 -8.11 -1.40
N GLY A 106 -19.03 -8.62 -0.40
CA GLY A 106 -18.84 -7.92 0.87
C GLY A 106 -17.94 -6.70 0.68
N PHE A 107 -18.28 -5.60 1.36
CA PHE A 107 -17.57 -4.33 1.24
C PHE A 107 -16.52 -4.20 2.35
N VAL A 108 -15.28 -3.95 1.93
CA VAL A 108 -14.12 -3.78 2.82
C VAL A 108 -13.39 -2.51 2.40
N MET A 109 -13.04 -1.65 3.36
CA MET A 109 -12.25 -0.45 3.12
C MET A 109 -10.77 -0.74 3.34
N THR A 110 -9.91 -0.01 2.64
CA THR A 110 -8.46 -0.06 2.83
C THR A 110 -7.82 1.33 2.61
N PRO A 111 -6.78 1.71 3.36
CA PRO A 111 -6.10 3.00 3.16
C PRO A 111 -5.45 3.14 1.77
N PRO A 112 -5.38 4.37 1.23
CA PRO A 112 -4.67 4.61 -0.01
C PRO A 112 -3.17 4.34 0.12
N PHE A 113 -2.54 3.99 -1.00
CA PHE A 113 -1.10 3.82 -1.16
C PHE A 113 -0.46 2.66 -0.38
N HIS A 114 -1.26 1.79 0.25
CA HIS A 114 -0.80 0.53 0.84
C HIS A 114 0.51 0.60 1.69
N PRO A 115 0.65 1.52 2.66
CA PRO A 115 1.84 1.56 3.52
C PRO A 115 1.74 0.58 4.69
N ILE A 116 2.88 0.13 5.23
CA ILE A 116 2.88 -0.54 6.53
C ILE A 116 2.55 0.47 7.63
N LEU A 117 1.27 0.57 7.99
CA LEU A 117 0.76 1.62 8.89
C LEU A 117 1.53 1.70 10.22
N PRO A 118 1.88 0.59 10.91
CA PRO A 118 2.68 0.67 12.13
C PRO A 118 4.07 1.31 11.97
N HIS A 119 4.58 1.49 10.75
CA HIS A 119 5.87 2.13 10.47
C HIS A 119 5.77 3.63 10.22
N LEU A 120 4.56 4.19 10.16
CA LEU A 120 4.34 5.62 9.94
C LEU A 120 4.13 6.34 11.27
N HIS A 121 4.39 7.65 11.34
CA HIS A 121 3.94 8.39 12.50
C HIS A 121 2.41 8.51 12.54
N ARG A 122 1.89 8.74 13.76
CA ARG A 122 0.44 8.82 14.03
C ARG A 122 -0.30 9.77 13.08
N GLN A 123 0.29 10.91 12.76
CA GLN A 123 -0.39 11.93 11.96
C GLN A 123 -0.60 11.51 10.50
N GLU A 124 0.36 10.80 9.92
CA GLU A 124 0.28 10.26 8.57
C GLU A 124 -0.70 9.09 8.52
N ARG A 125 -0.72 8.23 9.55
CA ARG A 125 -1.78 7.21 9.70
C ARG A 125 -3.17 7.84 9.71
N GLU A 126 -3.38 8.86 10.53
CA GLU A 126 -4.67 9.58 10.59
C GLU A 126 -5.03 10.26 9.27
N ALA A 127 -4.06 10.87 8.57
CA ALA A 127 -4.31 11.48 7.26
C ALA A 127 -4.72 10.42 6.21
N LEU A 128 -4.08 9.24 6.21
CA LEU A 128 -4.44 8.12 5.33
C LEU A 128 -5.83 7.56 5.65
N PHE A 129 -6.18 7.42 6.93
CA PHE A 129 -7.52 7.00 7.33
C PHE A 129 -8.59 8.04 7.00
N ASP A 130 -8.31 9.33 7.16
CA ASP A 130 -9.23 10.39 6.72
C ASP A 130 -9.45 10.32 5.21
N MET A 131 -8.39 10.14 4.42
CA MET A 131 -8.47 9.96 2.97
C MET A 131 -9.24 8.69 2.58
N MET A 132 -9.03 7.59 3.31
CA MET A 132 -9.77 6.34 3.11
C MET A 132 -11.26 6.54 3.32
N ILE A 133 -11.64 7.09 4.49
CA ILE A 133 -13.04 7.33 4.84
C ILE A 133 -13.68 8.25 3.79
N ASP A 134 -12.99 9.33 3.41
CA ASP A 134 -13.49 10.26 2.39
C ASP A 134 -13.68 9.60 1.01
N PHE A 135 -12.73 8.75 0.59
CA PHE A 135 -12.78 8.07 -0.71
C PHE A 135 -13.93 7.06 -0.79
N TYR A 136 -14.19 6.33 0.30
CA TYR A 136 -15.25 5.32 0.36
C TYR A 136 -16.59 5.86 0.84
N ALA A 137 -16.66 7.07 1.40
CA ALA A 137 -17.91 7.70 1.86
C ALA A 137 -19.06 7.63 0.84
N PRO A 138 -18.86 7.82 -0.49
CA PRO A 138 -19.95 7.69 -1.45
C PRO A 138 -20.54 6.27 -1.57
N LEU A 139 -19.76 5.25 -1.19
CA LEU A 139 -20.16 3.83 -1.29
C LEU A 139 -20.77 3.30 0.02
N ILE A 140 -20.53 3.97 1.15
CA ILE A 140 -20.97 3.52 2.48
C ILE A 140 -22.50 3.53 2.68
N PRO A 141 -23.27 4.56 2.27
CA PRO A 141 -24.72 4.56 2.43
C PRO A 141 -25.43 3.38 1.75
N HIS A 142 -24.84 2.86 0.65
CA HIS A 142 -25.39 1.67 0.01
C HIS A 142 -25.19 0.41 0.86
N ALA A 143 -24.27 0.42 1.82
CA ALA A 143 -24.01 -0.64 2.78
C ALA A 143 -24.80 -0.48 4.10
N GLU A 144 -25.79 0.42 4.18
CA GLU A 144 -26.73 0.47 5.32
C GLU A 144 -27.32 -0.95 5.55
N ASP A 145 -27.33 -1.39 6.80
CA ASP A 145 -27.61 -2.77 7.27
C ASP A 145 -26.54 -3.85 7.02
N ARG A 146 -25.35 -3.50 6.50
CA ARG A 146 -24.27 -4.45 6.21
C ARG A 146 -22.99 -4.16 6.99
N SER A 147 -22.31 -5.22 7.42
CA SER A 147 -21.02 -5.10 8.11
C SER A 147 -19.92 -4.69 7.14
N ILE A 148 -19.20 -3.62 7.47
CA ILE A 148 -18.06 -3.12 6.69
C ILE A 148 -16.77 -3.72 7.25
N GLY A 149 -15.95 -4.31 6.39
CA GLY A 149 -14.61 -4.75 6.79
C GLY A 149 -13.58 -3.63 6.71
N LEU A 150 -12.47 -3.79 7.40
CA LEU A 150 -11.26 -2.98 7.27
C LEU A 150 -10.07 -3.89 7.01
N TRP A 151 -9.42 -3.65 5.87
CA TRP A 151 -8.13 -4.21 5.53
C TRP A 151 -7.04 -3.22 5.90
N LEU A 152 -6.10 -3.66 6.74
CA LEU A 152 -4.85 -2.94 6.93
C LEU A 152 -3.84 -3.52 5.92
N PRO A 153 -3.03 -2.71 5.24
CA PRO A 153 -1.99 -3.22 4.34
C PRO A 153 -1.16 -4.30 5.02
N GLU A 154 -1.06 -5.46 4.37
CA GLU A 154 -0.39 -6.67 4.89
C GLU A 154 -0.98 -7.24 6.19
N ALA A 155 -2.23 -6.88 6.50
CA ALA A 155 -2.82 -7.04 7.83
C ALA A 155 -1.90 -6.55 8.96
N ALA A 156 -1.02 -5.59 8.69
CA ALA A 156 0.00 -5.12 9.63
C ALA A 156 -0.66 -4.38 10.79
N TYR A 157 -0.72 -5.04 11.94
CA TYR A 157 -1.48 -4.59 13.09
C TYR A 157 -0.61 -3.84 14.09
N SER A 158 -1.16 -2.77 14.67
CA SER A 158 -0.74 -2.30 15.98
C SER A 158 -1.93 -1.65 16.69
N ARG A 159 -1.92 -1.65 18.02
CA ARG A 159 -2.93 -0.92 18.81
C ARG A 159 -3.00 0.55 18.41
N GLU A 160 -1.85 1.20 18.24
CA GLU A 160 -1.80 2.62 17.86
C GLU A 160 -2.38 2.88 16.47
N THR A 161 -2.25 1.93 15.53
CA THR A 161 -2.87 2.02 14.20
C THR A 161 -4.40 2.02 14.34
N ILE A 162 -4.96 1.17 15.20
CA ILE A 162 -6.40 1.13 15.46
C ILE A 162 -6.88 2.40 16.17
N ASP A 163 -6.07 2.94 17.09
CA ASP A 163 -6.39 4.22 17.73
C ASP A 163 -6.41 5.38 16.72
N SER A 164 -5.48 5.40 15.74
CA SER A 164 -5.52 6.34 14.62
C SER A 164 -6.79 6.19 13.77
N PHE A 165 -7.18 4.96 13.42
CA PHE A 165 -8.43 4.71 12.68
C PHE A 165 -9.65 5.25 13.43
N ARG A 166 -9.74 4.99 14.74
CA ARG A 166 -10.85 5.44 15.59
C ARG A 166 -10.92 6.95 15.70
N GLU A 167 -9.79 7.61 15.79
CA GLU A 167 -9.72 9.07 15.79
C GLU A 167 -10.25 9.64 14.48
N SER A 168 -9.87 9.07 13.33
CA SER A 168 -10.43 9.45 12.02
C SER A 168 -11.93 9.17 11.91
N VAL A 169 -12.43 8.03 12.40
CA VAL A 169 -13.87 7.74 12.46
C VAL A 169 -14.59 8.76 13.34
N ARG A 170 -14.02 9.10 14.50
CA ARG A 170 -14.59 10.09 15.43
C ARG A 170 -14.70 11.46 14.78
N GLU A 171 -13.66 11.90 14.07
CA GLU A 171 -13.68 13.19 13.36
C GLU A 171 -14.67 13.17 12.19
N ALA A 172 -14.68 12.13 11.36
CA ALA A 172 -15.65 11.99 10.27
C ALA A 172 -17.12 12.00 10.77
N SER A 173 -17.35 11.41 11.96
CA SER A 173 -18.66 11.41 12.63
C SER A 173 -19.16 12.81 13.02
N LEU A 174 -18.26 13.78 13.22
CA LEU A 174 -18.64 15.16 13.51
C LEU A 174 -19.14 15.89 12.26
N GLU A 175 -18.77 15.42 11.07
CA GLU A 175 -19.18 16.00 9.80
C GLU A 175 -20.43 15.30 9.22
N GLN A 176 -20.59 13.99 9.44
CA GLN A 176 -21.69 13.18 8.92
C GLN A 176 -22.14 12.11 9.93
N GLU A 177 -23.30 12.29 10.57
CA GLU A 177 -23.77 11.39 11.64
C GLU A 177 -24.12 9.97 11.14
N SER A 178 -24.71 9.82 9.94
CA SER A 178 -25.04 8.50 9.37
C SER A 178 -23.82 7.65 9.05
N LEU A 179 -22.70 8.29 8.66
CA LEU A 179 -21.43 7.64 8.41
C LEU A 179 -20.84 7.03 9.69
N ALA A 180 -21.06 7.69 10.83
CA ALA A 180 -20.55 7.28 12.13
C ALA A 180 -21.04 5.90 12.56
N GLU A 181 -22.34 5.64 12.38
CA GLU A 181 -22.95 4.38 12.80
C GLU A 181 -22.37 3.20 12.01
N SER A 182 -22.26 3.36 10.69
CA SER A 182 -21.70 2.35 9.78
C SER A 182 -20.24 2.02 10.10
N LEU A 183 -19.42 3.03 10.43
CA LEU A 183 -18.00 2.87 10.71
C LEU A 183 -17.69 2.33 12.12
N ARG A 184 -18.59 2.49 13.10
CA ARG A 184 -18.42 1.92 14.45
C ARG A 184 -18.53 0.40 14.46
N GLY A 185 -19.28 -0.17 13.52
CA GLY A 185 -19.47 -1.61 13.37
C GLY A 185 -18.39 -2.32 12.53
N THR A 186 -17.32 -1.61 12.15
CA THR A 186 -16.28 -2.17 11.29
C THR A 186 -15.53 -3.33 11.95
N TYR A 187 -15.27 -4.40 11.20
CA TYR A 187 -14.45 -5.54 11.65
C TYR A 187 -13.10 -5.58 10.93
N LEU A 188 -12.06 -6.08 11.59
CA LEU A 188 -10.75 -6.29 10.99
C LEU A 188 -10.67 -7.64 10.28
N ILE A 189 -9.89 -7.68 9.20
CA ILE A 189 -9.46 -8.94 8.59
C ILE A 189 -7.99 -9.15 8.95
N VAL A 190 -7.68 -10.31 9.56
CA VAL A 190 -6.35 -10.63 10.10
C VAL A 190 -5.99 -12.08 9.82
N ASP A 191 -4.75 -12.48 10.10
CA ASP A 191 -4.27 -13.87 10.09
C ASP A 191 -4.36 -14.49 11.47
N ALA A 192 -4.85 -15.73 11.57
CA ALA A 192 -5.00 -16.44 12.85
C ALA A 192 -3.70 -16.53 13.66
N ARG A 193 -2.55 -16.50 13.00
CA ARG A 193 -1.23 -16.54 13.65
C ARG A 193 -0.89 -15.23 14.37
N GLN A 194 -1.56 -14.12 14.06
CA GLN A 194 -1.33 -12.81 14.69
C GLN A 194 -1.82 -12.73 16.14
N PHE A 195 -2.66 -13.67 16.57
CA PHE A 195 -3.14 -13.71 17.94
C PHE A 195 -2.10 -14.35 18.86
N ILE A 196 -1.99 -13.82 20.09
CA ILE A 196 -1.13 -14.40 21.14
C ILE A 196 -1.52 -15.86 21.43
N ARG A 197 -2.80 -16.18 21.24
CA ARG A 197 -3.36 -17.51 21.22
C ARG A 197 -4.24 -17.60 19.97
N PRO A 198 -3.78 -18.31 18.92
CA PRO A 198 -4.58 -18.52 17.72
C PRO A 198 -5.96 -19.09 18.08
N PRO A 199 -7.02 -18.66 17.39
CA PRO A 199 -8.35 -19.21 17.61
C PRO A 199 -8.37 -20.72 17.34
N GLU A 200 -9.22 -21.45 18.06
CA GLU A 200 -9.47 -22.87 17.77
C GLU A 200 -9.96 -23.04 16.32
N PRO A 201 -9.58 -24.13 15.63
CA PRO A 201 -10.10 -24.43 14.30
C PRO A 201 -11.63 -24.34 14.26
N GLY A 202 -12.16 -23.61 13.27
CA GLY A 202 -13.60 -23.37 13.14
C GLY A 202 -14.14 -22.17 13.93
N ARG A 203 -13.28 -21.36 14.58
CA ARG A 203 -13.66 -20.10 15.24
C ARG A 203 -12.96 -18.90 14.60
N ALA A 204 -13.33 -18.57 13.37
CA ALA A 204 -12.71 -17.44 12.66
C ALA A 204 -12.98 -16.07 13.30
N TRP A 205 -14.14 -15.86 13.95
CA TRP A 205 -14.50 -14.58 14.56
C TRP A 205 -13.96 -14.43 15.99
N VAL A 206 -13.32 -13.31 16.29
CA VAL A 206 -12.65 -13.05 17.57
C VAL A 206 -12.86 -11.59 18.00
N HIS A 207 -13.16 -11.37 19.28
CA HIS A 207 -13.12 -10.03 19.89
C HIS A 207 -11.70 -9.68 20.31
N VAL A 208 -11.20 -8.52 19.85
CA VAL A 208 -9.83 -8.07 20.11
C VAL A 208 -9.76 -7.34 21.46
N GLU A 209 -9.10 -7.97 22.45
CA GLU A 209 -8.99 -7.48 23.84
C GLU A 209 -8.51 -6.04 23.95
N SER A 210 -7.46 -5.72 23.21
CA SER A 210 -6.72 -4.45 23.29
C SER A 210 -7.48 -3.24 22.76
N THR A 211 -8.70 -3.43 22.25
CA THR A 211 -9.42 -2.43 21.47
C THR A 211 -10.86 -2.23 21.95
N ASN A 212 -11.20 -2.43 23.22
CA ASN A 212 -12.60 -2.29 23.68
C ASN A 212 -13.61 -3.15 22.86
N GLY A 213 -13.19 -4.31 22.37
CA GLY A 213 -14.09 -5.28 21.72
C GLY A 213 -14.27 -5.13 20.20
N LEU A 214 -13.35 -4.48 19.47
CA LEU A 214 -13.35 -4.52 18.00
C LEU A 214 -13.37 -5.98 17.54
N LEU A 215 -14.22 -6.28 16.57
CA LEU A 215 -14.32 -7.63 16.02
C LEU A 215 -13.25 -7.83 14.94
N ALA A 216 -12.66 -9.02 14.90
CA ALA A 216 -11.77 -9.46 13.83
C ALA A 216 -12.23 -10.81 13.28
N ILE A 217 -12.02 -11.03 11.98
CA ILE A 217 -12.10 -12.35 11.36
C ILE A 217 -10.69 -12.81 10.97
N ALA A 218 -10.32 -13.98 11.49
CA ALA A 218 -9.01 -14.59 11.33
C ALA A 218 -8.99 -15.55 10.14
N ARG A 219 -8.14 -15.30 9.15
CA ARG A 219 -7.91 -16.24 8.05
C ARG A 219 -7.18 -17.48 8.54
N ASP A 220 -7.52 -18.62 7.96
CA ASP A 220 -6.73 -19.83 8.06
C ASP A 220 -5.58 -19.75 7.06
N HIS A 221 -4.37 -19.48 7.56
CA HIS A 221 -3.19 -19.30 6.72
C HIS A 221 -2.92 -20.49 5.79
N SER A 222 -3.06 -21.72 6.30
CA SER A 222 -2.79 -22.93 5.52
C SER A 222 -3.80 -23.11 4.39
N LEU A 223 -5.08 -22.90 4.69
CA LEU A 223 -6.16 -23.00 3.70
C LEU A 223 -6.05 -21.87 2.65
N SER A 224 -5.67 -20.67 3.09
CA SER A 224 -5.33 -19.56 2.19
C SER A 224 -4.18 -19.88 1.24
N GLY A 225 -3.11 -20.51 1.74
CA GLY A 225 -1.99 -20.95 0.90
C GLY A 225 -2.39 -22.01 -0.12
N GLU A 226 -3.18 -23.01 0.30
CA GLU A 226 -3.74 -24.03 -0.60
C GLU A 226 -4.55 -23.39 -1.74
N PHE A 227 -5.31 -22.33 -1.44
CA PHE A 227 -6.05 -21.57 -2.44
C PHE A 227 -5.14 -20.74 -3.35
N ALA A 228 -4.33 -19.84 -2.79
CA ALA A 228 -3.61 -18.82 -3.54
C ALA A 228 -2.61 -19.41 -4.53
N PHE A 229 -1.89 -20.47 -4.13
CA PHE A 229 -0.81 -21.06 -4.91
C PHE A 229 -1.24 -22.24 -5.78
N GLY A 230 -2.55 -22.52 -5.87
CA GLY A 230 -3.06 -23.56 -6.76
C GLY A 230 -2.62 -24.99 -6.40
N SER A 231 -2.20 -25.25 -5.15
CA SER A 231 -1.57 -26.51 -4.77
C SER A 231 -2.55 -27.68 -4.59
N THR A 232 -3.86 -27.41 -4.64
CA THR A 232 -4.93 -28.41 -4.45
C THR A 232 -5.99 -28.32 -5.53
N THR A 233 -6.58 -29.45 -5.92
CA THR A 233 -7.81 -29.50 -6.71
C THR A 233 -9.02 -29.04 -5.88
N ALA A 234 -10.15 -28.75 -6.53
CA ALA A 234 -11.38 -28.36 -5.83
C ALA A 234 -11.88 -29.42 -4.83
N SER A 235 -11.71 -30.71 -5.15
CA SER A 235 -12.11 -31.82 -4.27
C SER A 235 -11.18 -31.92 -3.05
N GLU A 236 -9.87 -31.80 -3.26
CA GLU A 236 -8.88 -31.79 -2.18
C GLU A 236 -9.07 -30.59 -1.26
N PHE A 237 -9.31 -29.40 -1.81
CA PHE A 237 -9.64 -28.21 -1.03
C PHE A 237 -10.90 -28.43 -0.18
N GLY A 238 -11.95 -29.01 -0.77
CA GLY A 238 -13.18 -29.37 -0.05
C GLY A 238 -12.94 -30.36 1.10
N ALA A 239 -12.08 -31.36 0.90
CA ALA A 239 -11.69 -32.31 1.93
C ALA A 239 -10.86 -31.63 3.04
N SER A 240 -9.97 -30.70 2.66
CA SER A 240 -9.17 -29.88 3.56
C SER A 240 -10.07 -29.07 4.51
N VAL A 241 -11.09 -28.39 3.98
CA VAL A 241 -12.09 -27.68 4.81
C VAL A 241 -12.81 -28.63 5.77
N GLN A 242 -13.27 -29.80 5.31
CA GLN A 242 -13.98 -30.76 6.16
C GLN A 242 -13.10 -31.34 7.28
N SER A 243 -11.81 -31.56 7.01
CA SER A 243 -10.85 -32.09 7.99
C SER A 243 -10.66 -31.17 9.20
N ARG A 244 -10.94 -29.87 9.05
CA ARG A 244 -10.88 -28.87 10.12
C ARG A 244 -12.12 -28.89 11.02
N GLY A 245 -13.13 -29.70 10.69
CA GLY A 245 -14.34 -29.88 11.48
C GLY A 245 -15.47 -28.89 11.17
N SER A 246 -16.44 -28.81 12.08
CA SER A 246 -17.56 -27.85 11.98
C SER A 246 -17.16 -26.51 12.57
N GLY A 247 -17.46 -25.42 11.86
CA GLY A 247 -17.23 -24.07 12.35
C GLY A 247 -17.22 -23.01 11.25
N SER A 248 -16.72 -21.83 11.58
CA SER A 248 -16.47 -20.72 10.67
C SER A 248 -15.00 -20.66 10.25
N PHE A 249 -14.76 -20.44 8.96
CA PHE A 249 -13.44 -20.35 8.37
C PHE A 249 -13.37 -19.15 7.42
N LEU A 250 -12.18 -18.55 7.32
CA LEU A 250 -11.89 -17.51 6.34
C LEU A 250 -10.69 -17.90 5.50
N VAL A 251 -10.82 -17.74 4.19
CA VAL A 251 -9.73 -17.75 3.22
C VAL A 251 -9.52 -16.33 2.76
N ALA A 252 -8.37 -15.75 3.06
CA ALA A 252 -7.99 -14.43 2.56
C ALA A 252 -6.70 -14.51 1.74
N SER A 253 -6.69 -13.83 0.59
CA SER A 253 -5.60 -13.83 -0.40
C SER A 253 -5.62 -12.52 -1.19
N ASP A 254 -4.55 -12.22 -1.91
CA ASP A 254 -4.56 -11.11 -2.89
C ASP A 254 -5.58 -11.41 -3.99
N LEU A 255 -6.22 -10.38 -4.52
CA LEU A 255 -7.18 -10.48 -5.61
C LEU A 255 -6.50 -10.99 -6.89
N GLU A 256 -5.24 -10.61 -7.08
CA GLU A 256 -4.33 -11.10 -8.11
C GLU A 256 -4.14 -12.62 -8.07
N SER A 257 -4.37 -13.28 -6.92
CA SER A 257 -4.29 -14.75 -6.83
C SER A 257 -5.36 -15.47 -7.64
N LEU A 258 -6.48 -14.79 -7.95
CA LEU A 258 -7.48 -15.29 -8.91
C LEU A 258 -6.97 -15.26 -10.35
N LEU A 259 -5.86 -14.56 -10.60
CA LEU A 259 -5.29 -14.28 -11.91
C LEU A 259 -3.86 -14.82 -12.03
N ALA A 260 -3.33 -15.47 -10.99
CA ALA A 260 -1.95 -15.93 -10.90
C ALA A 260 -1.60 -17.04 -11.91
N ASN A 261 -2.59 -17.78 -12.40
CA ASN A 261 -2.42 -18.73 -13.50
C ASN A 261 -3.71 -18.86 -14.32
N PRO A 262 -3.64 -19.46 -15.53
CA PRO A 262 -4.77 -19.50 -16.45
C PRO A 262 -6.04 -20.17 -15.92
N ASN A 263 -5.97 -21.01 -14.87
CA ASN A 263 -7.11 -21.81 -14.42
C ASN A 263 -7.66 -21.37 -13.04
N GLN A 264 -7.15 -20.29 -12.44
CA GLN A 264 -7.51 -19.92 -11.07
C GLN A 264 -8.98 -19.49 -10.93
N VAL A 265 -9.53 -18.82 -11.94
CA VAL A 265 -10.94 -18.41 -11.96
C VAL A 265 -11.86 -19.62 -11.96
N GLU A 266 -11.64 -20.57 -12.89
CA GLU A 266 -12.42 -21.80 -12.99
C GLU A 266 -12.24 -22.66 -11.75
N ARG A 267 -11.03 -22.67 -11.18
CA ARG A 267 -10.74 -23.38 -9.93
C ARG A 267 -11.50 -22.79 -8.74
N PHE A 268 -11.57 -21.47 -8.62
CA PHE A 268 -12.37 -20.83 -7.57
C PHE A 268 -13.86 -21.20 -7.69
N GLU A 269 -14.42 -21.14 -8.89
CA GLU A 269 -15.81 -21.55 -9.15
C GLU A 269 -16.04 -23.03 -8.78
N ALA A 270 -15.12 -23.91 -9.17
CA ALA A 270 -15.18 -25.33 -8.85
C ALA A 270 -15.06 -25.60 -7.34
N ILE A 271 -14.21 -24.86 -6.62
CA ILE A 271 -14.08 -24.93 -5.15
C ILE A 271 -15.41 -24.55 -4.49
N VAL A 272 -15.98 -23.41 -4.86
CA VAL A 272 -17.25 -22.94 -4.28
C VAL A 272 -18.38 -23.94 -4.52
N ARG A 273 -18.47 -24.50 -5.73
CA ARG A 273 -19.45 -25.55 -6.06
C ARG A 273 -19.24 -26.82 -5.24
N ALA A 274 -18.01 -27.35 -5.19
CA ALA A 274 -17.69 -28.57 -4.47
C ALA A 274 -17.96 -28.45 -2.95
N LEU A 275 -17.71 -27.28 -2.37
CA LEU A 275 -18.01 -27.02 -0.96
C LEU A 275 -19.52 -26.97 -0.70
N ARG A 276 -20.31 -26.34 -1.58
CA ARG A 276 -21.78 -26.31 -1.48
C ARG A 276 -22.37 -27.72 -1.59
N GLU A 277 -21.89 -28.54 -2.54
CA GLU A 277 -22.29 -29.94 -2.69
C GLU A 277 -21.99 -30.78 -1.43
N ARG A 278 -20.92 -30.42 -0.71
CA ARG A 278 -20.52 -31.02 0.57
C ARG A 278 -21.24 -30.45 1.80
N GLY A 279 -22.24 -29.58 1.60
CA GLY A 279 -23.04 -28.99 2.67
C GLY A 279 -22.35 -27.88 3.47
N VAL A 280 -21.25 -27.31 2.96
CA VAL A 280 -20.61 -26.13 3.54
C VAL A 280 -21.37 -24.88 3.11
N ARG A 281 -21.73 -24.04 4.08
CA ARG A 281 -22.37 -22.75 3.80
C ARG A 281 -21.31 -21.75 3.34
N ILE A 282 -21.42 -21.27 2.11
CA ILE A 282 -20.52 -20.26 1.55
C ILE A 282 -21.18 -18.89 1.63
N THR A 283 -20.59 -17.97 2.39
CA THR A 283 -21.07 -16.59 2.54
C THR A 283 -19.91 -15.63 2.59
N GLN A 284 -20.13 -14.37 2.23
CA GLN A 284 -19.25 -13.27 2.62
C GLN A 284 -19.08 -13.24 4.16
N PRO A 285 -17.99 -12.64 4.67
CA PRO A 285 -17.81 -12.49 6.11
C PRO A 285 -18.98 -11.71 6.74
N VAL A 286 -19.69 -12.36 7.65
CA VAL A 286 -20.73 -11.76 8.50
C VAL A 286 -20.36 -12.00 9.96
N PRO A 287 -20.13 -10.92 10.75
CA PRO A 287 -19.88 -10.99 12.18
C PRO A 287 -20.74 -12.00 12.95
N ALA A 288 -20.11 -12.90 13.68
CA ALA A 288 -20.78 -13.71 14.71
C ALA A 288 -20.71 -12.98 16.05
N GLY A 289 -21.82 -12.90 16.79
CA GLY A 289 -21.90 -12.17 18.06
C GLY A 289 -21.27 -12.88 19.27
N ASP A 290 -20.71 -14.07 19.11
CA ASP A 290 -20.28 -14.98 20.16
C ASP A 290 -18.80 -15.44 20.07
N GLY A 291 -17.95 -14.66 19.40
CA GLY A 291 -16.53 -14.98 19.24
C GLY A 291 -15.76 -15.03 20.58
N PRO A 292 -14.72 -15.87 20.72
CA PRO A 292 -13.80 -15.77 21.85
C PRO A 292 -13.10 -14.41 21.89
N THR A 293 -12.56 -14.07 23.04
CA THR A 293 -11.76 -12.87 23.25
C THR A 293 -10.28 -13.26 23.22
N SER A 294 -9.45 -12.54 22.45
CA SER A 294 -8.01 -12.77 22.34
C SER A 294 -7.28 -11.48 21.94
N ALA A 295 -5.99 -11.39 22.27
CA ALA A 295 -5.14 -10.24 21.92
C ALA A 295 -4.38 -10.47 20.61
N LEU A 296 -4.39 -9.47 19.73
CA LEU A 296 -3.47 -9.39 18.60
C LEU A 296 -2.12 -8.87 19.06
N VAL A 297 -1.04 -9.40 18.48
CA VAL A 297 0.34 -8.98 18.77
C VAL A 297 0.69 -7.77 17.91
N ASP A 298 1.19 -6.71 18.55
CA ASP A 298 1.64 -5.51 17.83
C ASP A 298 2.77 -5.86 16.85
N TYR A 299 2.73 -5.19 15.69
CA TYR A 299 3.61 -5.42 14.54
C TYR A 299 3.48 -6.79 13.88
N SER A 300 2.47 -7.58 14.22
CA SER A 300 2.17 -8.80 13.49
C SER A 300 1.53 -8.50 12.13
N SER A 301 1.69 -9.42 11.18
CA SER A 301 1.19 -9.30 9.81
C SER A 301 0.71 -10.64 9.28
N TRP A 302 0.04 -10.66 8.14
CA TRP A 302 -0.34 -11.93 7.50
C TRP A 302 0.77 -12.59 6.68
N SER A 303 1.84 -11.87 6.34
CA SER A 303 2.77 -12.23 5.27
C SER A 303 4.25 -12.16 5.68
N ASP A 304 4.58 -12.11 6.97
CA ASP A 304 5.98 -12.16 7.45
C ASP A 304 6.74 -13.40 6.95
N TYR A 305 8.05 -13.45 7.18
CA TYR A 305 8.87 -14.62 6.86
C TYR A 305 8.57 -15.80 7.80
N ASP A 306 7.84 -16.81 7.33
CA ASP A 306 7.49 -18.01 8.11
C ASP A 306 8.69 -18.73 8.74
N GLY A 307 9.85 -18.70 8.08
CA GLY A 307 11.09 -19.30 8.60
C GLY A 307 11.75 -18.51 9.75
N MET A 308 11.21 -17.35 10.12
CA MET A 308 11.81 -16.42 11.10
C MET A 308 10.88 -16.10 12.28
N LEU A 309 9.74 -16.79 12.38
CA LEU A 309 8.73 -16.51 13.40
C LEU A 309 9.23 -16.83 14.81
N SER A 310 8.97 -15.93 15.75
CA SER A 310 9.17 -16.20 17.17
C SER A 310 7.88 -16.79 17.75
N SER A 311 7.97 -17.98 18.35
CA SER A 311 6.81 -18.67 18.96
C SER A 311 5.62 -18.90 17.99
N GLY A 312 5.88 -18.97 16.69
CA GLY A 312 4.85 -19.15 15.65
C GLY A 312 4.01 -17.91 15.32
N VAL A 313 4.35 -16.74 15.88
CA VAL A 313 3.64 -15.48 15.61
C VAL A 313 4.40 -14.66 14.56
N PRO A 314 3.73 -14.21 13.47
CA PRO A 314 4.30 -13.28 12.50
C PRO A 314 4.57 -11.92 13.12
N SER A 315 5.60 -11.26 12.62
CA SER A 315 5.97 -9.88 12.96
C SER A 315 5.98 -9.04 11.68
N ASP A 316 6.82 -8.01 11.66
CA ASP A 316 7.07 -7.11 10.54
C ASP A 316 8.51 -7.26 10.02
N THR A 317 9.18 -8.37 10.38
CA THR A 317 10.57 -8.69 10.01
C THR A 317 10.80 -8.53 8.52
N ARG A 318 9.84 -8.95 7.70
CA ARG A 318 9.86 -8.77 6.25
C ARG A 318 10.15 -7.34 5.84
N TRP A 319 9.47 -6.36 6.42
CA TRP A 319 9.58 -4.96 5.97
C TRP A 319 10.62 -4.16 6.76
N THR A 320 10.99 -4.58 7.97
CA THR A 320 12.03 -3.90 8.74
C THR A 320 13.43 -4.45 8.46
N GLY A 321 13.53 -5.70 8.02
CA GLY A 321 14.79 -6.45 7.98
C GLY A 321 15.32 -6.81 9.37
N LEU A 322 14.53 -6.57 10.43
CA LEU A 322 14.91 -6.75 11.83
C LEU A 322 13.93 -7.68 12.52
N ARG A 323 14.44 -8.74 13.15
CA ARG A 323 13.60 -9.62 13.97
C ARG A 323 13.42 -9.01 15.36
N ARG A 324 12.19 -8.64 15.70
CA ARG A 324 11.89 -7.95 16.98
C ARG A 324 12.20 -8.77 18.23
N SER A 325 12.18 -10.10 18.15
CA SER A 325 12.37 -10.97 19.31
C SER A 325 13.79 -10.97 19.86
N ASP A 326 14.79 -10.66 19.04
CA ASP A 326 16.20 -10.62 19.43
C ASP A 326 16.97 -9.39 18.87
N GLY A 327 16.31 -8.54 18.09
CA GLY A 327 16.90 -7.32 17.55
C GLY A 327 17.89 -7.55 16.41
N LEU A 328 17.99 -8.78 15.88
CA LEU A 328 18.97 -9.11 14.85
C LEU A 328 18.50 -8.71 13.46
N VAL A 329 19.45 -8.25 12.64
CA VAL A 329 19.25 -8.10 11.19
C VAL A 329 19.19 -9.49 10.57
N VAL A 330 18.19 -9.72 9.73
CA VAL A 330 18.02 -11.00 9.04
C VAL A 330 18.61 -10.97 7.63
N SER A 331 18.81 -12.16 7.07
CA SER A 331 19.20 -12.35 5.67
C SER A 331 18.21 -13.25 4.93
N ARG A 332 18.16 -13.09 3.60
CA ARG A 332 17.31 -13.87 2.69
C ARG A 332 18.13 -14.40 1.54
N THR A 333 17.64 -15.43 0.86
CA THR A 333 18.29 -15.95 -0.35
C THR A 333 17.76 -15.22 -1.56
N HIS A 334 18.64 -14.51 -2.26
CA HIS A 334 18.34 -13.86 -3.54
C HIS A 334 19.34 -14.35 -4.59
N ARG A 335 18.84 -14.94 -5.69
CA ARG A 335 19.66 -15.55 -6.75
C ARG A 335 20.76 -16.48 -6.21
N ASP A 336 20.34 -17.44 -5.38
CA ASP A 336 21.20 -18.45 -4.75
C ASP A 336 22.32 -17.90 -3.84
N ARG A 337 22.22 -16.62 -3.42
CA ARG A 337 23.17 -15.98 -2.51
C ARG A 337 22.46 -15.40 -1.29
N PRO A 338 23.11 -15.42 -0.11
CA PRO A 338 22.58 -14.73 1.05
C PRO A 338 22.67 -13.21 0.84
N LEU A 339 21.59 -12.52 1.15
CA LEU A 339 21.42 -11.07 0.99
C LEU A 339 20.96 -10.49 2.32
N SER A 340 21.77 -9.60 2.90
CA SER A 340 21.40 -8.88 4.13
C SER A 340 20.14 -8.04 3.88
N GLN A 341 19.22 -8.05 4.85
CA GLN A 341 18.02 -7.21 4.81
C GLN A 341 18.21 -5.87 5.52
N LEU A 342 19.45 -5.50 5.90
CA LEU A 342 19.76 -4.20 6.52
C LEU A 342 19.27 -3.00 5.68
N TRP A 343 19.27 -3.15 4.35
CA TRP A 343 18.78 -2.13 3.43
C TRP A 343 17.31 -1.76 3.70
N LYS A 344 16.47 -2.68 4.19
CA LYS A 344 15.06 -2.41 4.53
C LYS A 344 14.93 -1.50 5.75
N HIS A 345 15.79 -1.71 6.74
CA HIS A 345 15.89 -0.81 7.88
C HIS A 345 16.38 0.58 7.42
N GLY A 346 17.44 0.63 6.61
CA GLY A 346 17.90 1.87 5.99
C GLY A 346 16.82 2.59 5.20
N PHE A 347 16.04 1.88 4.40
CA PHE A 347 14.93 2.43 3.63
C PHE A 347 13.82 2.97 4.55
N THR A 348 13.51 2.25 5.64
CA THR A 348 12.55 2.70 6.65
C THR A 348 12.99 4.02 7.29
N LEU A 349 14.26 4.12 7.72
CA LEU A 349 14.83 5.36 8.25
C LEU A 349 14.84 6.50 7.22
N ALA A 350 15.09 6.19 5.94
CA ALA A 350 15.02 7.17 4.85
C ALA A 350 13.60 7.72 4.67
N THR A 351 12.59 6.84 4.67
CA THR A 351 11.19 7.25 4.61
C THR A 351 10.78 8.10 5.82
N GLU A 352 11.17 7.70 7.04
CA GLU A 352 10.89 8.45 8.27
C GLU A 352 11.53 9.84 8.29
N ARG A 353 12.76 9.98 7.74
CA ARG A 353 13.45 11.27 7.58
C ARG A 353 12.67 12.21 6.67
N VAL A 354 12.20 11.71 5.53
CA VAL A 354 11.40 12.50 4.58
C VAL A 354 10.05 12.85 5.18
N GLU A 355 9.35 11.89 5.77
CA GLU A 355 8.06 12.10 6.44
C GLU A 355 8.17 13.21 7.51
N THR A 356 9.14 13.06 8.43
CA THR A 356 9.39 14.02 9.50
C THR A 356 9.71 15.40 8.96
N ALA A 357 10.56 15.48 7.91
CA ALA A 357 10.91 16.76 7.31
C ALA A 357 9.70 17.41 6.64
N VAL A 358 8.92 16.66 5.87
CA VAL A 358 7.72 17.15 5.19
C VAL A 358 6.69 17.67 6.19
N ARG A 359 6.35 16.88 7.20
CA ARG A 359 5.41 17.28 8.27
C ARG A 359 5.88 18.52 9.02
N ARG A 360 7.14 18.54 9.49
CA ARG A 360 7.69 19.68 10.25
C ARG A 360 7.72 20.96 9.42
N ARG A 361 8.06 20.87 8.14
CA ARG A 361 8.11 22.02 7.23
C ARG A 361 6.70 22.50 6.89
N ALA A 362 5.75 21.61 6.58
CA ALA A 362 4.35 22.00 6.43
C ALA A 362 3.83 22.74 7.67
N PHE A 363 4.13 22.24 8.87
CA PHE A 363 3.76 22.92 10.13
C PHE A 363 4.45 24.25 10.36
N HIS A 364 5.69 24.41 9.88
CA HIS A 364 6.39 25.68 9.91
C HIS A 364 5.70 26.68 8.99
N LEU A 365 5.48 26.31 7.72
CA LEU A 365 4.82 27.18 6.72
C LEU A 365 3.42 27.61 7.17
N LEU A 366 2.59 26.66 7.62
CA LEU A 366 1.26 26.96 8.15
C LEU A 366 1.32 27.89 9.38
N ARG A 367 2.29 27.68 10.28
CA ARG A 367 2.45 28.55 11.45
C ARG A 367 2.85 29.98 11.06
N SER A 368 3.80 30.11 10.14
CA SER A 368 4.29 31.41 9.66
C SER A 368 3.18 32.20 8.95
N ALA A 369 2.23 31.51 8.32
CA ALA A 369 1.03 32.09 7.75
C ALA A 369 -0.11 32.37 8.76
N GLY A 370 0.10 32.16 10.06
CA GLY A 370 -0.93 32.41 11.08
C GLY A 370 -2.08 31.40 11.09
N VAL A 371 -1.86 30.18 10.59
CA VAL A 371 -2.82 29.08 10.62
C VAL A 371 -2.80 28.40 12.00
N THR A 372 -3.97 28.32 12.63
CA THR A 372 -4.18 27.58 13.89
C THR A 372 -4.60 26.13 13.61
N ARG A 373 -4.55 25.25 14.63
CA ARG A 373 -4.93 23.82 14.47
C ARG A 373 -4.23 23.10 13.30
N ARG A 374 -2.94 23.37 13.14
CA ARG A 374 -2.10 22.95 12.00
C ARG A 374 -2.21 21.45 11.65
N THR A 375 -2.32 20.58 12.65
CA THR A 375 -2.53 19.13 12.44
C THR A 375 -3.81 18.85 11.67
N GLN A 376 -4.94 19.41 12.13
CA GLN A 376 -6.24 19.24 11.48
C GLN A 376 -6.25 19.89 10.09
N VAL A 377 -5.64 21.07 9.94
CA VAL A 377 -5.53 21.74 8.64
C VAL A 377 -4.73 20.90 7.64
N LEU A 378 -3.57 20.35 8.04
CA LEU A 378 -2.75 19.53 7.16
C LEU A 378 -3.48 18.25 6.74
N ARG A 379 -4.19 17.59 7.67
CA ARG A 379 -5.05 16.43 7.37
C ARG A 379 -6.14 16.79 6.35
N ARG A 380 -6.85 17.92 6.54
CA ARG A 380 -7.88 18.39 5.59
C ARG A 380 -7.31 18.76 4.22
N LEU A 381 -6.11 19.34 4.17
CA LEU A 381 -5.41 19.60 2.90
C LEU A 381 -5.03 18.30 2.18
N ALA A 382 -4.60 17.27 2.92
CA ALA A 382 -4.31 15.95 2.36
C ALA A 382 -5.57 15.31 1.76
N VAL A 383 -6.71 15.37 2.48
CA VAL A 383 -8.02 14.90 1.97
C VAL A 383 -8.45 15.68 0.73
N ALA A 384 -8.37 17.01 0.76
CA ALA A 384 -8.71 17.85 -0.39
C ALA A 384 -7.85 17.54 -1.62
N TYR A 385 -6.55 17.30 -1.41
CA TYR A 385 -5.65 16.91 -2.50
C TYR A 385 -5.92 15.47 -2.96
N GLY A 386 -6.32 14.57 -2.06
CA GLY A 386 -6.85 13.25 -2.38
C GLY A 386 -8.07 13.33 -3.31
N ARG A 387 -9.04 14.20 -3.03
CA ARG A 387 -10.20 14.45 -3.90
C ARG A 387 -9.80 14.99 -5.27
N HIS A 388 -8.80 15.86 -5.32
CA HIS A 388 -8.24 16.36 -6.59
C HIS A 388 -7.53 15.27 -7.39
N TRP A 389 -6.74 14.43 -6.72
CA TRP A 389 -6.02 13.31 -7.32
C TRP A 389 -6.96 12.23 -7.85
N PHE A 390 -7.95 11.83 -7.06
CA PHE A 390 -8.96 10.82 -7.40
C PHE A 390 -10.25 11.42 -8.00
N ARG A 391 -10.20 12.64 -8.52
CA ARG A 391 -11.40 13.40 -8.95
C ARG A 391 -12.34 12.66 -9.89
N GLU A 392 -11.82 11.75 -10.72
CA GLU A 392 -12.64 10.98 -11.66
C GLU A 392 -13.52 9.97 -10.93
N HIS A 393 -13.01 9.36 -9.86
CA HIS A 393 -13.82 8.52 -8.95
C HIS A 393 -14.96 9.34 -8.35
N TYR A 394 -14.65 10.48 -7.73
CA TYR A 394 -15.69 11.33 -7.13
C TYR A 394 -16.72 11.81 -8.16
N ARG A 395 -16.30 12.19 -9.36
CA ARG A 395 -17.21 12.56 -10.46
C ARG A 395 -18.08 11.38 -10.90
N ALA A 396 -17.53 10.18 -10.99
CA ALA A 396 -18.30 8.97 -11.29
C ALA A 396 -19.34 8.65 -10.20
N GLN A 397 -19.06 9.03 -8.94
CA GLN A 397 -19.99 8.97 -7.82
C GLN A 397 -20.92 10.20 -7.70
N GLY A 398 -20.96 11.08 -8.71
CA GLY A 398 -21.89 12.21 -8.78
C GLY A 398 -21.46 13.48 -8.04
N PHE A 399 -20.21 13.57 -7.56
CA PHE A 399 -19.72 14.79 -6.91
C PHE A 399 -19.54 15.92 -7.93
N PRO A 400 -19.89 17.17 -7.58
CA PRO A 400 -19.70 18.31 -8.47
C PRO A 400 -18.22 18.60 -8.67
N THR A 401 -17.84 19.09 -9.86
CA THR A 401 -16.44 19.45 -10.19
C THR A 401 -15.79 20.33 -9.13
N LYS A 402 -16.52 21.30 -8.58
CA LYS A 402 -16.06 22.22 -7.53
C LYS A 402 -15.60 21.48 -6.25
N ALA A 403 -16.24 20.36 -5.89
CA ALA A 403 -15.87 19.58 -4.71
C ALA A 403 -14.54 18.82 -4.89
N THR A 404 -14.05 18.71 -6.12
CA THR A 404 -12.77 18.07 -6.46
C THR A 404 -11.68 19.09 -6.84
N ASP A 405 -11.99 20.39 -6.76
CA ASP A 405 -11.05 21.45 -7.10
C ASP A 405 -10.19 21.82 -5.88
N ILE A 406 -8.88 21.59 -5.98
CA ILE A 406 -7.94 21.86 -4.90
C ILE A 406 -7.84 23.35 -4.56
N ALA A 407 -7.91 24.24 -5.55
CA ALA A 407 -7.81 25.67 -5.32
C ALA A 407 -8.99 26.16 -4.44
N THR A 408 -10.21 25.78 -4.80
CA THR A 408 -11.40 26.08 -4.00
C THR A 408 -11.29 25.50 -2.59
N SER A 409 -10.90 24.23 -2.47
CA SER A 409 -10.82 23.55 -1.18
C SER A 409 -9.75 24.16 -0.27
N ALA A 410 -8.57 24.49 -0.81
CA ALA A 410 -7.49 25.10 -0.05
C ALA A 410 -7.86 26.52 0.41
N GLU A 411 -8.54 27.32 -0.43
CA GLU A 411 -9.07 28.64 -0.03
C GLU A 411 -10.03 28.51 1.16
N GLU A 412 -10.97 27.56 1.11
CA GLU A 412 -11.94 27.31 2.19
C GLU A 412 -11.27 26.82 3.49
N ILE A 413 -10.26 25.96 3.38
CA ILE A 413 -9.53 25.39 4.53
C ILE A 413 -8.63 26.43 5.20
N LEU A 414 -7.95 27.26 4.39
CA LEU A 414 -6.91 28.17 4.87
C LEU A 414 -7.42 29.59 5.10
N GLY A 415 -8.57 29.96 4.53
CA GLY A 415 -9.20 31.27 4.67
C GLY A 415 -8.32 32.40 4.12
N GLY A 416 -7.71 32.20 2.94
CA GLY A 416 -6.85 33.18 2.27
C GLY A 416 -5.51 33.49 2.97
N LYS A 417 -5.13 32.73 4.02
CA LYS A 417 -3.91 32.97 4.80
C LYS A 417 -2.62 32.57 4.10
N VAL A 418 -2.71 31.68 3.13
CA VAL A 418 -1.58 31.14 2.36
C VAL A 418 -1.89 31.34 0.90
N ASP A 419 -0.90 31.76 0.12
CA ASP A 419 -1.00 31.80 -1.34
C ASP A 419 -1.47 30.45 -1.89
N ILE A 420 -2.37 30.48 -2.88
CA ILE A 420 -3.05 29.27 -3.33
C ILE A 420 -2.10 28.29 -4.04
N GLU A 421 -1.12 28.81 -4.78
CA GLU A 421 -0.11 27.98 -5.43
C GLU A 421 0.80 27.35 -4.37
N ALA A 422 1.23 28.11 -3.36
CA ALA A 422 1.99 27.57 -2.24
C ALA A 422 1.21 26.50 -1.46
N ALA A 423 -0.09 26.69 -1.24
CA ALA A 423 -0.96 25.70 -0.62
C ALA A 423 -1.09 24.43 -1.47
N GLY A 424 -1.21 24.58 -2.79
CA GLY A 424 -1.22 23.48 -3.75
C GLY A 424 0.06 22.64 -3.67
N PHE A 425 1.24 23.28 -3.70
CA PHE A 425 2.53 22.59 -3.58
C PHE A 425 2.69 21.89 -2.23
N LEU A 426 2.29 22.54 -1.14
CA LEU A 426 2.32 21.93 0.20
C LEU A 426 1.43 20.68 0.24
N ALA A 427 0.20 20.76 -0.28
CA ALA A 427 -0.74 19.65 -0.27
C ALA A 427 -0.29 18.50 -1.18
N ARG A 428 0.17 18.80 -2.41
CA ARG A 428 0.74 17.80 -3.32
C ARG A 428 1.96 17.12 -2.70
N GLY A 429 2.91 17.90 -2.19
CA GLY A 429 4.12 17.37 -1.56
C GLY A 429 3.82 16.44 -0.39
N TYR A 430 2.83 16.77 0.44
CA TYR A 430 2.39 15.89 1.54
C TYR A 430 1.76 14.59 1.02
N VAL A 431 0.88 14.64 0.02
CA VAL A 431 0.27 13.44 -0.56
C VAL A 431 1.27 12.57 -1.34
N LEU A 432 2.23 13.18 -2.05
CA LEU A 432 3.30 12.44 -2.71
C LEU A 432 4.23 11.77 -1.70
N MET A 433 4.47 12.40 -0.55
CA MET A 433 5.19 11.76 0.54
C MET A 433 4.43 10.53 1.03
N LEU A 434 3.13 10.65 1.32
CA LEU A 434 2.28 9.49 1.70
C LEU A 434 2.32 8.39 0.63
N MET A 435 2.21 8.76 -0.64
CA MET A 435 2.29 7.83 -1.78
C MET A 435 3.67 7.15 -1.89
N GLY A 436 4.74 7.82 -1.46
CA GLY A 436 6.10 7.29 -1.41
C GLY A 436 6.38 6.33 -0.25
N THR A 437 5.38 6.07 0.61
CA THR A 437 5.50 5.15 1.77
C THR A 437 4.97 3.73 1.54
N ARG A 438 4.64 3.37 0.29
CA ARG A 438 4.17 2.01 -0.10
C ARG A 438 5.03 0.91 0.53
N SER A 439 4.40 -0.20 0.91
CA SER A 439 5.07 -1.35 1.52
C SER A 439 5.94 -2.15 0.54
N ASP A 440 5.58 -2.16 -0.75
CA ASP A 440 6.09 -3.07 -1.79
C ASP A 440 7.61 -3.16 -1.87
N PRO A 441 8.39 -2.06 -1.84
CA PRO A 441 9.84 -2.14 -1.87
C PRO A 441 10.35 -3.15 -0.85
N ARG A 442 9.88 -3.02 0.39
CA ARG A 442 10.35 -3.80 1.53
C ARG A 442 9.69 -5.18 1.63
N PHE A 443 8.72 -5.51 0.78
CA PHE A 443 8.16 -6.86 0.71
C PHE A 443 9.17 -7.84 0.09
N TRP A 444 9.88 -7.39 -0.95
CA TRP A 444 10.85 -8.17 -1.71
C TRP A 444 12.22 -8.22 -1.03
N ASP A 445 13.01 -9.23 -1.36
CA ASP A 445 14.29 -9.47 -0.68
C ASP A 445 15.39 -8.50 -1.16
N ASN A 446 15.35 -8.07 -2.42
CA ASN A 446 16.31 -7.14 -3.03
C ASN A 446 15.75 -5.71 -3.18
N PRO A 447 16.56 -4.65 -3.00
CA PRO A 447 16.09 -3.28 -3.13
C PRO A 447 15.88 -2.84 -4.59
N ASP A 448 16.68 -3.34 -5.55
CA ASP A 448 16.62 -2.88 -6.94
C ASP A 448 15.42 -3.48 -7.69
N THR A 449 14.27 -2.82 -7.52
CA THR A 449 12.99 -3.16 -8.13
C THR A 449 12.26 -1.91 -8.60
N ARG A 450 11.31 -2.08 -9.53
CA ARG A 450 10.48 -0.97 -10.06
C ARG A 450 9.73 -0.20 -8.97
N VAL A 451 9.32 -0.87 -7.89
CA VAL A 451 8.58 -0.26 -6.78
C VAL A 451 9.46 0.55 -5.84
N THR A 452 10.71 0.12 -5.60
CA THR A 452 11.69 0.93 -4.85
C THR A 452 12.01 2.20 -5.61
N PHE A 453 12.26 2.08 -6.92
CA PHE A 453 12.50 3.20 -7.80
C PHE A 453 11.35 4.21 -7.74
N GLN A 454 10.12 3.73 -7.91
CA GLN A 454 8.92 4.56 -7.86
C GLN A 454 8.76 5.30 -6.51
N ASN A 455 8.95 4.61 -5.38
CA ASN A 455 8.84 5.26 -4.07
C ASN A 455 9.86 6.39 -3.92
N VAL A 456 11.11 6.17 -4.34
CA VAL A 456 12.15 7.21 -4.26
C VAL A 456 11.83 8.40 -5.18
N VAL A 457 11.31 8.16 -6.39
CA VAL A 457 10.84 9.23 -7.28
C VAL A 457 9.78 10.10 -6.60
N LEU A 458 8.80 9.48 -5.94
CA LEU A 458 7.72 10.19 -5.27
C LEU A 458 8.21 10.98 -4.05
N LEU A 459 9.10 10.40 -3.25
CA LEU A 459 9.70 11.08 -2.10
C LEU A 459 10.61 12.25 -2.54
N ALA A 460 11.35 12.09 -3.63
CA ALA A 460 12.14 13.17 -4.21
C ALA A 460 11.26 14.33 -4.70
N GLN A 461 10.17 14.01 -5.42
CA GLN A 461 9.20 15.01 -5.87
C GLN A 461 8.49 15.69 -4.68
N ALA A 462 8.17 14.95 -3.62
CA ALA A 462 7.56 15.52 -2.41
C ALA A 462 8.47 16.57 -1.74
N LEU A 463 9.77 16.29 -1.65
CA LEU A 463 10.75 17.26 -1.13
C LEU A 463 10.88 18.49 -2.05
N ARG A 464 10.84 18.29 -3.37
CA ARG A 464 10.87 19.37 -4.36
C ARG A 464 9.64 20.27 -4.25
N ASP A 465 8.44 19.70 -4.17
CA ASP A 465 7.20 20.46 -4.00
C ASP A 465 7.21 21.30 -2.72
N LEU A 466 7.71 20.74 -1.63
CA LEU A 466 7.78 21.48 -0.37
C LEU A 466 8.86 22.58 -0.38
N ALA A 467 9.92 22.41 -1.18
CA ALA A 467 10.89 23.47 -1.43
C ALA A 467 10.25 24.61 -2.23
N GLU A 468 9.45 24.29 -3.25
CA GLU A 468 8.70 25.27 -4.03
C GLU A 468 7.68 26.04 -3.16
N ALA A 469 6.91 25.34 -2.33
CA ALA A 469 6.02 25.97 -1.35
C ALA A 469 6.78 26.90 -0.39
N SER A 470 7.99 26.51 0.04
CA SER A 470 8.83 27.32 0.91
C SER A 470 9.30 28.61 0.24
N LEU A 471 9.73 28.55 -1.02
CA LEU A 471 10.18 29.74 -1.77
C LEU A 471 9.06 30.74 -2.00
N ARG A 472 7.86 30.25 -2.34
CA ARG A 472 6.67 31.08 -2.54
C ARG A 472 6.25 31.81 -1.26
N LEU A 473 6.61 31.24 -0.11
CA LEU A 473 6.43 31.85 1.21
C LEU A 473 7.70 32.54 1.73
N ASN A 474 8.64 32.86 0.83
CA ASN A 474 9.89 33.58 1.10
C ASN A 474 10.83 32.90 2.12
N ASP A 475 10.84 31.57 2.17
CA ASP A 475 11.72 30.75 3.02
C ASP A 475 12.72 29.92 2.18
N ALA A 476 13.66 30.61 1.53
CA ALA A 476 14.73 29.97 0.76
C ALA A 476 15.64 29.07 1.62
N SER A 477 15.75 29.37 2.92
CA SER A 477 16.55 28.56 3.86
C SER A 477 15.98 27.15 4.03
N SER A 478 14.65 27.02 4.09
CA SER A 478 13.96 25.73 4.13
C SER A 478 14.08 24.97 2.81
N ALA A 479 13.97 25.66 1.67
CA ALA A 479 14.16 25.04 0.36
C ALA A 479 15.58 24.43 0.22
N ALA A 480 16.61 25.15 0.65
CA ALA A 480 17.99 24.64 0.65
C ALA A 480 18.19 23.49 1.65
N ALA A 481 17.50 23.50 2.80
CA ALA A 481 17.56 22.41 3.77
C ALA A 481 16.93 21.11 3.24
N LEU A 482 15.83 21.21 2.48
CA LEU A 482 15.19 20.06 1.83
C LEU A 482 16.10 19.44 0.75
N ARG A 483 16.87 20.26 0.02
CA ARG A 483 17.89 19.77 -0.92
C ARG A 483 18.96 18.95 -0.21
N ARG A 484 19.52 19.48 0.88
CA ARG A 484 20.54 18.78 1.68
C ARG A 484 19.99 17.46 2.23
N LEU A 485 18.72 17.43 2.62
CA LEU A 485 18.07 16.20 3.03
C LEU A 485 17.98 15.19 1.89
N LEU A 486 17.54 15.60 0.69
CA LEU A 486 17.49 14.73 -0.49
C LEU A 486 18.87 14.11 -0.76
N GLN A 487 19.91 14.93 -0.74
CA GLN A 487 21.29 14.50 -0.95
C GLN A 487 21.73 13.48 0.11
N ALA A 488 21.62 13.84 1.40
CA ALA A 488 22.03 12.98 2.49
C ALA A 488 21.20 11.69 2.59
N THR A 489 19.95 11.70 2.07
CA THR A 489 19.03 10.58 2.21
C THR A 489 19.09 9.59 1.05
N PHE A 490 19.08 10.08 -0.19
CA PHE A 490 18.98 9.21 -1.37
C PHE A 490 20.25 9.19 -2.21
N LEU A 491 20.90 10.33 -2.42
CA LEU A 491 22.09 10.40 -3.28
C LEU A 491 23.34 9.82 -2.61
N GLU A 492 23.32 9.74 -1.29
CA GLU A 492 24.42 9.26 -0.44
C GLU A 492 24.00 8.03 0.38
N PHE A 493 22.92 7.34 -0.02
CA PHE A 493 22.36 6.20 0.71
C PHE A 493 23.39 5.09 0.92
N SER A 494 24.18 4.74 -0.09
CA SER A 494 25.27 3.75 0.01
C SER A 494 26.29 4.06 1.10
N GLU A 495 26.46 5.33 1.45
CA GLU A 495 27.46 5.81 2.43
C GLU A 495 26.96 5.77 3.87
N TRP A 496 25.71 5.38 4.11
CA TRP A 496 25.07 5.43 5.43
C TRP A 496 25.77 4.56 6.47
N LEU A 497 26.19 3.35 6.09
CA LEU A 497 26.90 2.46 7.00
C LEU A 497 28.23 3.09 7.46
N ALA A 498 29.03 3.62 6.52
CA ALA A 498 30.28 4.30 6.81
C ALA A 498 30.11 5.58 7.66
N ARG A 499 28.93 6.21 7.59
CA ARG A 499 28.57 7.38 8.42
C ARG A 499 28.05 7.02 9.81
N GLY A 500 27.93 5.72 10.13
CA GLY A 500 27.47 5.25 11.43
C GLY A 500 25.96 5.31 11.63
N GLU A 501 25.16 5.37 10.55
CA GLU A 501 23.68 5.43 10.65
C GLU A 501 23.09 4.17 11.31
N PHE A 502 23.83 3.06 11.32
CA PHE A 502 23.44 1.79 11.92
C PHE A 502 24.22 1.43 13.19
N ALA A 503 24.87 2.39 13.85
CA ALA A 503 25.76 2.13 14.99
C ALA A 503 25.09 1.33 16.12
N ALA A 504 23.78 1.51 16.34
CA ALA A 504 23.03 0.76 17.35
C ALA A 504 22.91 -0.75 17.02
N LEU A 505 22.81 -1.10 15.73
CA LEU A 505 22.68 -2.47 15.25
C LEU A 505 24.02 -3.21 15.17
N GLN A 506 25.14 -2.49 15.12
CA GLN A 506 26.49 -3.05 15.07
C GLN A 506 27.01 -3.55 16.44
N SER A 507 26.20 -3.43 17.50
CA SER A 507 26.55 -3.88 18.85
C SER A 507 26.60 -5.41 19.01
N THR A 508 25.95 -6.15 18.10
CA THR A 508 26.00 -7.62 18.06
C THR A 508 26.67 -8.05 16.74
N PRO A 509 27.88 -8.65 16.77
CA PRO A 509 28.58 -9.04 15.55
C PRO A 509 27.78 -10.07 14.73
N ALA A 510 27.29 -9.65 13.57
CA ALA A 510 26.63 -10.49 12.58
C ALA A 510 27.13 -10.11 11.18
N TRP A 511 27.20 -11.08 10.26
CA TRP A 511 27.72 -10.80 8.91
C TRP A 511 26.79 -9.85 8.16
N GLU A 512 25.49 -9.89 8.46
CA GLU A 512 24.43 -9.05 7.87
C GLU A 512 24.68 -7.54 8.07
N THR A 513 25.44 -7.15 9.09
CA THR A 513 25.74 -5.75 9.43
C THR A 513 27.15 -5.29 9.00
N THR A 514 27.86 -6.11 8.23
CA THR A 514 29.20 -5.78 7.72
C THR A 514 29.14 -4.89 6.48
N ASP A 515 30.22 -4.13 6.22
CA ASP A 515 30.39 -3.34 5.00
C ASP A 515 30.16 -4.16 3.74
N ALA A 516 30.77 -5.35 3.66
CA ALA A 516 30.62 -6.24 2.51
C ALA A 516 29.15 -6.65 2.27
N ALA A 517 28.40 -6.96 3.33
CA ALA A 517 26.99 -7.33 3.22
C ALA A 517 26.10 -6.15 2.81
N TRP A 518 26.37 -4.96 3.35
CA TRP A 518 25.66 -3.73 2.99
C TRP A 518 25.87 -3.36 1.53
N TYR A 519 27.12 -3.22 1.09
CA TYR A 519 27.42 -2.84 -0.28
C TYR A 519 26.93 -3.89 -1.29
N SER A 520 27.10 -5.19 -0.99
CA SER A 520 26.55 -6.25 -1.83
C SER A 520 25.02 -6.19 -1.94
N SER A 521 24.32 -5.77 -0.88
CA SER A 521 22.86 -5.63 -0.91
C SER A 521 22.34 -4.49 -1.79
N LEU A 522 23.19 -3.51 -2.10
CA LEU A 522 22.84 -2.32 -2.89
C LEU A 522 23.39 -2.36 -4.33
N GLU A 523 24.06 -3.45 -4.72
CA GLU A 523 24.56 -3.61 -6.07
C GLU A 523 23.43 -3.47 -7.09
N SER A 524 23.70 -2.76 -8.19
CA SER A 524 22.75 -2.60 -9.29
C SER A 524 22.45 -3.96 -9.93
N GLU A 525 21.16 -4.25 -10.09
CA GLU A 525 20.65 -5.42 -10.80
C GLU A 525 20.68 -5.23 -12.33
N VAL A 526 21.02 -4.03 -12.81
CA VAL A 526 21.16 -3.69 -14.23
C VAL A 526 22.51 -3.00 -14.49
N PRO A 527 23.65 -3.64 -14.16
CA PRO A 527 24.97 -3.00 -14.17
C PRO A 527 25.41 -2.54 -15.57
N THR A 528 24.86 -3.13 -16.63
CA THR A 528 25.11 -2.71 -18.02
C THR A 528 24.40 -1.40 -18.38
N MET A 529 23.33 -1.05 -17.66
CA MET A 529 22.53 0.17 -17.88
C MET A 529 22.91 1.26 -16.88
N SER A 530 23.16 0.90 -15.62
CA SER A 530 23.57 1.81 -14.57
C SER A 530 24.37 1.11 -13.48
N PRO A 531 25.53 1.66 -13.06
CA PRO A 531 26.27 1.15 -11.91
C PRO A 531 25.70 1.65 -10.56
N LEU A 532 24.72 2.55 -10.58
CA LEU A 532 24.21 3.21 -9.38
C LEU A 532 23.23 2.31 -8.61
N ASP A 533 23.27 2.38 -7.29
CA ASP A 533 22.21 1.82 -6.46
C ASP A 533 20.85 2.44 -6.85
N VAL A 534 19.77 1.69 -6.62
CA VAL A 534 18.42 2.08 -7.06
C VAL A 534 17.96 3.40 -6.42
N MET A 535 18.41 3.72 -5.21
CA MET A 535 18.00 4.92 -4.48
C MET A 535 18.56 6.16 -5.17
N LYS A 536 19.88 6.17 -5.40
CA LYS A 536 20.55 7.26 -6.10
C LYS A 536 20.04 7.40 -7.53
N ARG A 537 19.90 6.29 -8.25
CA ARG A 537 19.40 6.26 -9.64
C ARG A 537 18.01 6.87 -9.76
N ALA A 538 17.08 6.47 -8.90
CA ALA A 538 15.70 7.00 -8.89
C ALA A 538 15.64 8.48 -8.54
N ALA A 539 16.36 8.91 -7.50
CA ALA A 539 16.39 10.31 -7.09
C ALA A 539 16.99 11.21 -8.18
N MET A 540 18.05 10.76 -8.87
CA MET A 540 18.61 11.47 -10.01
C MET A 540 17.65 11.50 -11.20
N PHE A 541 16.94 10.41 -11.48
CA PHE A 541 15.99 10.34 -12.59
C PHE A 541 14.77 11.25 -12.39
N ALA A 542 14.31 11.39 -11.14
CA ALA A 542 13.25 12.31 -10.76
C ALA A 542 13.63 13.79 -10.99
N LEU A 543 14.92 14.12 -10.93
CA LEU A 543 15.44 15.48 -11.12
C LEU A 543 15.95 15.74 -12.54
N ALA A 544 16.09 14.72 -13.38
CA ALA A 544 16.58 14.83 -14.76
C ALA A 544 15.59 15.62 -15.67
N PRO A 545 16.07 16.23 -16.78
CA PRO A 545 17.45 16.20 -17.29
C PRO A 545 18.41 17.18 -16.59
N ASP A 546 17.92 18.31 -16.11
CA ASP A 546 18.77 19.43 -15.71
C ASP A 546 19.06 19.49 -14.20
N GLY A 547 18.53 18.54 -13.42
CA GLY A 547 18.77 18.49 -11.97
C GLY A 547 18.12 19.66 -11.22
N GLU A 548 17.15 20.34 -11.83
CA GLU A 548 16.61 21.61 -11.33
C GLU A 548 16.06 21.47 -9.91
N TRP A 549 16.62 22.29 -9.01
CA TRP A 549 16.12 22.42 -7.65
C TRP A 549 15.57 23.84 -7.45
N PRO A 550 14.37 24.00 -6.85
CA PRO A 550 13.83 25.31 -6.57
C PRO A 550 14.79 26.17 -5.75
N GLY A 551 15.16 27.34 -6.28
CA GLY A 551 15.89 28.38 -5.56
C GLY A 551 17.36 28.09 -5.23
N GLY A 552 18.04 27.22 -6.00
CA GLY A 552 19.48 26.97 -5.85
C GLY A 552 20.11 26.30 -7.06
N ASP A 553 21.40 25.97 -6.95
CA ASP A 553 22.12 25.30 -8.04
C ASP A 553 21.48 23.94 -8.40
N PRO A 554 21.52 23.50 -9.66
CA PRO A 554 21.06 22.18 -10.02
C PRO A 554 21.84 21.08 -9.27
N VAL A 555 21.19 19.95 -9.04
CA VAL A 555 21.88 18.72 -8.58
C VAL A 555 22.70 18.18 -9.77
N PRO A 556 24.02 18.00 -9.64
CA PRO A 556 24.86 17.56 -10.75
C PRO A 556 24.36 16.25 -11.33
N SER A 557 24.20 16.18 -12.65
CA SER A 557 23.82 14.95 -13.34
C SER A 557 24.91 13.89 -13.18
N VAL A 558 24.49 12.63 -13.18
CA VAL A 558 25.37 11.47 -13.07
C VAL A 558 25.06 10.52 -14.22
N GLU A 559 26.09 9.97 -14.86
CA GLU A 559 25.92 8.92 -15.86
C GLU A 559 25.17 7.71 -15.26
N GLY A 560 24.41 6.99 -16.09
CA GLY A 560 23.58 5.87 -15.62
C GLY A 560 22.26 6.29 -14.95
N THR A 561 21.78 7.51 -15.20
CA THR A 561 20.44 7.94 -14.76
C THR A 561 19.36 7.38 -15.70
N VAL A 562 18.90 6.16 -15.42
CA VAL A 562 17.87 5.42 -16.18
C VAL A 562 16.80 4.86 -15.26
N ALA A 563 15.64 4.49 -15.81
CA ALA A 563 14.54 3.90 -15.04
C ALA A 563 14.58 2.36 -14.99
N ASP A 564 15.47 1.68 -15.71
CA ASP A 564 15.66 0.22 -15.63
C ASP A 564 15.97 -0.24 -14.20
N THR A 565 15.44 -1.39 -13.80
CA THR A 565 15.62 -2.00 -12.45
C THR A 565 15.64 -3.52 -12.54
N GLY A 566 15.98 -4.21 -11.45
CA GLY A 566 15.75 -5.65 -11.33
C GLY A 566 14.26 -6.02 -11.40
N HIS A 567 13.97 -7.27 -11.77
CA HIS A 567 12.61 -7.81 -11.76
C HIS A 567 12.13 -8.11 -10.34
N ILE A 568 10.84 -7.91 -10.11
CA ILE A 568 10.17 -8.40 -8.91
C ILE A 568 9.94 -9.91 -9.07
N VAL A 569 10.39 -10.71 -8.09
CA VAL A 569 10.31 -12.18 -8.15
C VAL A 569 8.86 -12.66 -8.26
N GLY A 570 7.94 -12.02 -7.53
CA GLY A 570 6.50 -12.33 -7.62
C GLY A 570 5.88 -12.04 -8.97
N GLU A 571 6.54 -11.28 -9.84
CA GLU A 571 6.05 -10.91 -11.17
C GLU A 571 6.64 -11.78 -12.29
N ALA A 572 7.52 -12.73 -11.95
CA ALA A 572 8.20 -13.59 -12.92
C ALA A 572 7.25 -14.50 -13.71
N HIS A 573 5.99 -14.66 -13.27
CA HIS A 573 4.97 -15.42 -13.99
C HIS A 573 4.38 -14.66 -15.20
N GLY A 574 4.68 -13.36 -15.36
CA GLY A 574 4.32 -12.59 -16.55
C GLY A 574 5.22 -12.93 -17.75
N GLU A 575 4.67 -12.91 -18.96
CA GLU A 575 5.45 -13.02 -20.20
C GLU A 575 6.07 -11.64 -20.53
N TRP A 576 7.20 -11.32 -19.90
CA TRP A 576 7.91 -10.06 -20.10
C TRP A 576 8.63 -9.99 -21.44
N ALA A 577 8.53 -8.86 -22.14
CA ALA A 577 9.27 -8.63 -23.37
C ALA A 577 10.80 -8.61 -23.14
N ASN A 578 11.25 -8.08 -22.00
CA ASN A 578 12.59 -8.27 -21.48
C ASN A 578 12.57 -9.16 -20.24
N PRO A 579 12.95 -10.45 -20.34
CA PRO A 579 12.93 -11.36 -19.20
C PRO A 579 14.11 -11.19 -18.25
N ARG A 580 15.12 -10.36 -18.59
CA ARG A 580 16.36 -10.24 -17.80
C ARG A 580 16.25 -9.20 -16.70
N TRP A 581 15.56 -8.10 -16.96
CA TRP A 581 15.34 -7.02 -16.01
C TRP A 581 14.07 -6.22 -16.37
N CYS A 582 13.59 -5.42 -15.42
CA CYS A 582 12.42 -4.57 -15.62
C CYS A 582 12.82 -3.32 -16.40
N GLU A 583 12.66 -3.37 -17.72
CA GLU A 583 13.13 -2.34 -18.65
C GLU A 583 12.34 -1.02 -18.56
N HIS A 584 12.88 0.05 -19.12
CA HIS A 584 12.10 1.23 -19.49
C HIS A 584 12.53 1.71 -20.88
N ARG A 585 11.67 1.53 -21.87
CA ARG A 585 11.96 1.96 -23.25
C ARG A 585 11.62 3.44 -23.43
N ILE A 586 12.64 4.27 -23.55
CA ILE A 586 12.52 5.67 -23.98
C ILE A 586 11.99 5.66 -25.42
N ARG A 587 10.85 6.32 -25.66
CA ARG A 587 10.26 6.45 -27.00
C ARG A 587 10.84 7.62 -27.76
#